data_AF-A0A1J3JZ40-F1
#
_entry.id   AF-A0A1J3JZ40-F1
#
_cell.length_a   1.000
_cell.length_b   1.000
_cell.length_c   1.000
_cell.angle_alpha   90.00
_cell.angle_beta   90.00
_cell.angle_gamma   90.00
#
_symmetry.space_group_name_H-M   'P 1'
#
loop_
_entity.id
_entity.type
_entity.pdbx_description
1 polymer ?
#
loop_
_entity_poly.entity_id
_entity_poly.type
_entity_poly.pdbx_seq_one_letter_code
_entity_poly.pdbx_strand_id
1 'polypeptide(L)'
;LIQISPEAQRGSLSTVEGILARAADELSALQEERRKVDPKTAEAIDQFLSKLRACAKAETSFTFILDDPAGNSFIENPYAPSPDPSLTIKFYERTPEQQATLGYVANQSQTGQSERGRGASSAETTTALPHGTVGATAGHRAIA
;
A
#
# COMPACT_ATOMS: atom_id res chain seq x y z
N LEU A 1 -10.29 1.29 -14.60
CA LEU A 1 -9.61 1.15 -13.30
C LEU A 1 -8.50 2.18 -13.24
N ILE A 2 -8.36 2.91 -12.12
CA ILE A 2 -7.31 3.91 -11.93
C ILE A 2 -6.17 3.22 -11.19
N GLN A 3 -4.94 3.40 -11.64
CA GLN A 3 -3.75 2.86 -11.01
C GLN A 3 -2.71 3.97 -10.88
N ILE A 4 -2.21 4.17 -9.66
CA ILE A 4 -1.09 5.07 -9.36
C ILE A 4 0.09 4.16 -9.02
N SER A 5 1.20 4.28 -9.77
CA SER A 5 2.37 3.44 -9.54
C SER A 5 3.03 3.76 -8.19
N PRO A 6 3.64 2.78 -7.50
CA PRO A 6 4.32 3.00 -6.21
C PRO A 6 5.37 4.12 -6.24
N GLU A 7 6.02 4.33 -7.39
CA GLU A 7 7.08 5.34 -7.56
C GLU A 7 6.53 6.76 -7.73
N ALA A 8 5.24 6.91 -8.02
CA ALA A 8 4.63 8.20 -8.31
C ALA A 8 4.49 9.08 -7.05
N GLN A 9 4.40 8.47 -5.87
CA GLN A 9 4.21 9.18 -4.60
C GLN A 9 5.17 8.65 -3.53
N ARG A 10 5.89 9.56 -2.85
CA ARG A 10 6.65 9.20 -1.64
C ARG A 10 5.71 8.88 -0.48
N GLY A 11 6.22 8.13 0.50
CA GLY A 11 5.50 7.85 1.74
C GLY A 11 4.89 9.12 2.34
N SER A 12 3.56 9.10 2.49
CA SER A 12 2.78 10.24 2.95
C SER A 12 1.68 9.73 3.86
N LEU A 13 1.50 10.38 5.01
CA LEU A 13 0.27 10.27 5.79
C LEU A 13 -0.76 11.22 5.16
N SER A 14 -1.89 10.69 4.71
CA SER A 14 -2.94 11.47 4.08
C SER A 14 -4.30 10.79 4.27
N THR A 15 -5.36 11.43 3.80
CA THR A 15 -6.69 10.82 3.69
C THR A 15 -6.91 10.32 2.28
N VAL A 16 -7.93 9.46 2.09
CA VAL A 16 -8.32 8.99 0.76
C VAL A 16 -8.72 10.17 -0.12
N GLU A 17 -9.43 11.17 0.40
CA GLU A 17 -9.77 12.38 -0.37
C GLU A 17 -8.52 13.16 -0.76
N GLY A 18 -7.56 13.30 0.16
CA GLY A 18 -6.30 13.99 -0.07
C GLY A 18 -5.48 13.38 -1.21
N ILE A 19 -5.39 12.05 -1.26
CA ILE A 19 -4.69 11.33 -2.33
C ILE A 19 -5.37 11.58 -3.69
N LEU A 20 -6.70 11.50 -3.74
CA LEU A 20 -7.46 11.71 -4.98
C LEU A 20 -7.39 13.16 -5.47
N ALA A 21 -7.50 14.13 -4.54
CA ALA A 21 -7.39 15.55 -4.85
C ALA A 21 -6.01 15.89 -5.41
N ARG A 22 -4.95 15.40 -4.75
CA ARG A 22 -3.58 15.59 -5.21
C ARG A 22 -3.34 14.99 -6.60
N ALA A 23 -3.82 13.76 -6.83
CA ALA A 23 -3.70 13.13 -8.15
C ALA A 23 -4.43 13.94 -9.24
N ALA A 24 -5.59 14.54 -8.92
CA ALA A 24 -6.30 15.42 -9.84
C ALA A 24 -5.51 16.70 -10.14
N ASP A 25 -4.93 17.31 -9.12
CA ASP A 25 -4.16 18.54 -9.27
C ASP A 25 -2.90 18.30 -10.11
N GLU A 26 -2.12 17.26 -9.78
CA GLU A 26 -0.91 16.86 -10.51
C GLU A 26 -1.21 16.54 -11.99
N LEU A 27 -2.33 15.85 -12.27
CA LEU A 27 -2.72 15.54 -13.64
C LEU A 27 -3.22 16.77 -14.41
N SER A 28 -3.86 17.71 -13.72
CA SER A 28 -4.42 18.94 -14.31
C SER A 28 -3.35 19.99 -14.66
N ALA A 29 -2.22 19.99 -13.95
CA ALA A 29 -1.16 20.99 -14.11
C ALA A 29 -0.61 21.10 -15.54
N LEU A 30 -0.70 20.02 -16.34
CA LEU A 30 -0.20 19.98 -17.72
C LEU A 30 -1.29 20.10 -18.79
N GLN A 31 -2.55 20.36 -18.42
CA GLN A 31 -3.67 20.36 -19.36
C GLN A 31 -3.60 21.50 -20.39
N GLU A 32 -3.11 22.69 -20.02
CA GLU A 32 -2.98 23.81 -20.96
C GLU A 32 -2.01 23.51 -22.10
N GLU A 33 -0.86 22.92 -21.79
CA GLU A 33 0.12 22.50 -22.78
C GLU A 33 -0.41 21.33 -23.63
N ARG A 34 -1.08 20.34 -23.01
CA ARG A 34 -1.68 19.22 -23.74
C ARG A 34 -2.75 19.68 -24.73
N ARG A 35 -3.56 20.68 -24.40
CA ARG A 35 -4.56 21.24 -25.33
C ARG A 35 -3.94 21.81 -26.60
N LYS A 36 -2.71 22.32 -26.55
CA LYS A 36 -2.00 22.85 -27.72
C LYS A 36 -1.45 21.74 -28.62
N VAL A 37 -1.04 20.62 -28.02
CA VAL A 37 -0.37 19.50 -28.73
C VAL A 37 -1.37 18.45 -29.21
N ASP A 38 -2.30 18.05 -28.33
CA ASP A 38 -3.34 17.05 -28.60
C ASP A 38 -4.64 17.40 -27.85
N PRO A 39 -5.55 18.16 -28.49
CA PRO A 39 -6.83 18.54 -27.92
C PRO A 39 -7.71 17.34 -27.54
N LYS A 40 -7.63 16.23 -28.29
CA LYS A 40 -8.48 15.06 -28.08
C LYS A 40 -8.10 14.32 -26.80
N THR A 41 -6.80 14.14 -26.57
CA THR A 41 -6.30 13.56 -25.32
C THR A 41 -6.59 14.49 -24.13
N ALA A 42 -6.46 15.80 -24.31
CA ALA A 42 -6.79 16.77 -23.27
C ALA A 42 -8.27 16.68 -22.85
N GLU A 43 -9.21 16.56 -23.79
CA GLU A 43 -10.64 16.40 -23.48
C GLU A 43 -10.91 15.10 -22.70
N ALA A 44 -10.29 13.99 -23.08
CA ALA A 44 -10.42 12.73 -22.35
C ALA A 44 -9.91 12.85 -20.90
N ILE A 45 -8.82 13.60 -20.69
CA ILE A 45 -8.28 13.87 -19.36
C ILE A 45 -9.21 14.80 -18.56
N ASP A 46 -9.85 15.79 -19.17
CA ASP A 46 -10.80 16.67 -18.48
C ASP A 46 -12.04 15.89 -17.97
N GLN A 47 -12.54 14.97 -18.79
CA GLN A 47 -13.62 14.06 -18.37
C GLN A 47 -13.17 13.14 -17.22
N PHE A 48 -11.92 12.69 -17.26
CA PHE A 48 -11.34 11.88 -16.20
C PHE A 48 -11.15 12.66 -14.88
N LEU A 49 -10.61 13.88 -14.95
CA LEU A 49 -10.44 14.79 -13.82
C LEU A 49 -11.77 15.11 -13.15
N SER A 50 -12.84 15.25 -13.93
CA SER A 50 -14.19 15.48 -13.41
C SER A 50 -14.67 14.30 -12.55
N LYS A 51 -14.46 13.06 -13.02
CA LYS A 51 -14.79 11.85 -12.25
C LYS A 51 -13.92 11.72 -11.00
N LEU A 52 -12.62 11.98 -11.12
CA LEU A 52 -11.68 11.88 -10.00
C LEU A 52 -12.04 12.87 -8.88
N ARG A 53 -12.42 14.10 -9.25
CA ARG A 53 -12.88 15.12 -8.30
C ARG A 53 -14.22 14.76 -7.66
N ALA A 54 -15.15 14.15 -8.40
CA ALA A 54 -16.41 13.66 -7.82
C ALA A 54 -16.15 12.54 -6.79
N CYS A 55 -15.23 11.62 -7.08
CA CYS A 55 -14.80 10.61 -6.11
C CYS A 55 -14.13 11.25 -4.87
N ALA A 56 -13.26 12.24 -5.07
CA ALA A 56 -12.59 12.94 -3.96
C ALA A 56 -13.57 13.67 -3.03
N LYS A 57 -14.73 14.10 -3.54
CA LYS A 57 -15.81 14.72 -2.76
C LYS A 57 -16.82 13.73 -2.19
N ALA A 58 -16.59 12.42 -2.37
CA ALA A 58 -17.54 11.36 -2.01
C ALA A 58 -18.94 11.51 -2.68
N GLU A 59 -19.02 12.19 -3.82
CA GLU A 59 -20.27 12.34 -4.59
C GLU A 59 -20.63 11.06 -5.37
N THR A 60 -19.67 10.15 -5.52
CA THR A 60 -19.83 8.87 -6.25
C THR A 60 -19.19 7.74 -5.45
N SER A 61 -19.86 6.59 -5.36
CA SER A 61 -19.28 5.40 -4.73
C SER A 61 -18.16 4.82 -5.59
N PHE A 62 -17.04 4.47 -4.98
CA PHE A 62 -15.90 3.86 -5.65
C PHE A 62 -15.23 2.83 -4.72
N THR A 63 -14.40 1.97 -5.32
CA THR A 63 -13.53 1.05 -4.58
C THR A 63 -12.11 1.59 -4.63
N PHE A 64 -11.54 1.86 -3.46
CA PHE A 64 -10.14 2.19 -3.32
C PHE A 64 -9.35 0.92 -3.01
N ILE A 65 -8.36 0.60 -3.85
CA ILE A 65 -7.50 -0.56 -3.64
C ILE A 65 -6.09 -0.02 -3.42
N LEU A 66 -5.55 -0.30 -2.24
CA LEU A 66 -4.16 0.01 -1.90
C LEU A 66 -3.39 -1.31 -1.85
N ASP A 67 -2.48 -1.48 -2.80
CA ASP A 67 -1.62 -2.66 -2.90
C ASP A 67 -0.17 -2.26 -2.62
N ASP A 68 0.36 -2.70 -1.49
CA ASP A 68 1.73 -2.42 -1.05
C ASP A 68 2.45 -3.73 -0.71
N PRO A 69 3.33 -4.22 -1.61
CA PRO A 69 4.12 -5.42 -1.37
C PRO A 69 5.04 -5.33 -0.15
N ALA A 70 5.40 -4.12 0.31
CA ALA A 70 6.21 -3.94 1.51
C ALA A 70 5.41 -4.13 2.80
N GLY A 71 4.08 -4.03 2.74
CA GLY A 71 3.18 -4.16 3.89
C GLY A 71 3.26 -3.00 4.88
N ASN A 72 3.76 -1.84 4.47
CA ASN A 72 3.94 -0.67 5.34
C ASN A 72 2.77 0.32 5.25
N SER A 73 1.90 0.15 4.25
CA SER A 73 0.72 0.97 4.05
C SER A 73 -0.40 0.60 5.03
N PHE A 74 -1.13 1.62 5.50
CA PHE A 74 -2.21 1.46 6.47
C PHE A 74 -3.41 2.34 6.11
N ILE A 75 -4.62 1.80 6.27
CA ILE A 75 -5.88 2.54 6.17
C ILE A 75 -6.55 2.48 7.55
N GLU A 76 -6.88 3.65 8.10
CA GLU A 76 -7.53 3.77 9.40
C GLU A 76 -8.96 3.22 9.37
N ASN A 77 -9.32 2.45 10.41
CA ASN A 77 -10.69 2.00 10.65
C ASN A 77 -11.39 2.97 11.63
N PRO A 78 -12.37 3.76 11.17
CA PRO A 78 -13.06 4.74 12.02
C PRO A 78 -13.98 4.10 13.08
N TYR A 79 -14.32 2.82 12.94
CA TYR A 79 -15.20 2.08 13.84
C TYR A 79 -14.43 1.26 14.90
N ALA A 80 -13.10 1.37 14.96
CA ALA A 80 -12.28 0.62 15.89
C ALA A 80 -12.78 0.77 17.35
N PRO A 81 -12.83 -0.32 18.14
CA PRO A 81 -12.30 -1.66 17.85
C PRO A 81 -13.23 -2.56 17.01
N SER A 82 -14.41 -2.07 16.61
CA SER A 82 -15.34 -2.82 15.75
C SER A 82 -14.80 -2.92 14.32
N PRO A 83 -15.11 -4.00 13.58
CA PRO A 83 -14.71 -4.13 12.19
C PRO A 83 -15.44 -3.10 11.31
N ASP A 84 -14.73 -2.50 10.37
CA ASP A 84 -15.34 -1.67 9.31
C ASP A 84 -15.90 -2.57 8.20
N PRO A 85 -17.21 -2.54 7.90
CA PRO A 85 -17.81 -3.33 6.83
C PRO A 85 -17.35 -2.91 5.42
N SER A 86 -16.78 -1.71 5.26
CA SER A 86 -16.32 -1.16 3.99
C SER A 86 -14.82 -1.33 3.75
N LEU A 87 -14.07 -1.87 4.72
CA LEU A 87 -12.63 -2.12 4.62
C LEU A 87 -12.34 -3.62 4.59
N THR A 88 -11.66 -4.08 3.54
CA THR A 88 -11.16 -5.47 3.45
C THR A 88 -9.65 -5.47 3.32
N ILE A 89 -8.96 -6.12 4.25
CA ILE A 89 -7.50 -6.28 4.26
C ILE A 89 -7.15 -7.71 3.85
N LYS A 90 -6.25 -7.86 2.87
CA LYS A 90 -5.76 -9.17 2.40
C LYS A 90 -4.24 -9.19 2.44
N PHE A 91 -3.68 -10.20 3.09
CA PHE A 91 -2.25 -10.47 3.07
C PHE A 91 -1.94 -11.51 1.99
N TYR A 92 -0.81 -11.35 1.31
CA TYR A 92 -0.35 -12.25 0.25
C TYR A 92 1.16 -12.45 0.32
N GLU A 93 1.64 -13.54 -0.30
CA GLU A 93 3.08 -13.78 -0.46
C GLU A 93 3.62 -13.00 -1.66
N ARG A 94 4.73 -12.28 -1.46
CA ARG A 94 5.38 -11.50 -2.51
C ARG A 94 5.89 -12.40 -3.63
N THR A 95 5.77 -11.94 -4.87
CA THR A 95 6.45 -12.59 -6.00
C THR A 95 7.95 -12.35 -5.92
N PRO A 96 8.79 -13.20 -6.56
CA PRO A 96 10.23 -12.99 -6.61
C PRO A 96 10.63 -11.62 -7.16
N GLU A 97 9.88 -11.11 -8.14
CA GLU A 97 10.09 -9.78 -8.74
C GLU A 97 9.79 -8.67 -7.73
N GLN A 98 8.68 -8.75 -6.99
CA GLN A 98 8.36 -7.81 -5.93
C GLN A 98 9.44 -7.83 -4.84
N GLN A 99 9.93 -9.01 -4.49
CA GLN A 99 10.97 -9.19 -3.49
C GLN A 99 12.30 -8.58 -3.93
N ALA A 100 12.68 -8.77 -5.21
CA ALA A 100 13.86 -8.14 -5.80
C ALA A 100 13.73 -6.60 -5.85
N THR A 101 12.58 -6.06 -6.25
CA THR A 101 12.30 -4.62 -6.25
C THR A 101 12.41 -3.99 -4.86
N LEU A 102 12.03 -4.73 -3.82
CA LEU A 102 12.19 -4.32 -2.43
C LEU A 102 13.63 -4.49 -1.89
N GLY A 103 14.57 -4.97 -2.71
CA GLY A 103 15.98 -5.14 -2.33
C GLY A 103 16.30 -6.42 -1.57
N TYR A 104 15.34 -7.34 -1.44
CA TYR A 104 15.59 -8.66 -0.84
C TYR A 104 16.18 -9.61 -1.88
N VAL A 105 17.47 -9.49 -2.13
CA VAL A 105 18.20 -10.47 -2.95
C VAL A 105 18.70 -11.58 -2.04
N ALA A 106 18.09 -12.77 -2.12
CA ALA A 106 18.74 -13.96 -1.60
C ALA A 106 19.84 -14.35 -2.60
N ASN A 107 21.10 -13.99 -2.31
CA ASN A 107 22.21 -14.70 -2.94
C ASN A 107 22.02 -16.18 -2.57
N GLN A 108 21.64 -17.02 -3.53
CA GLN A 108 21.68 -18.48 -3.40
C GLN A 108 23.14 -18.99 -3.41
N SER A 109 23.99 -18.35 -2.62
CA SER A 109 25.42 -18.58 -2.57
C SER A 109 25.88 -18.67 -1.12
N GLN A 110 25.14 -19.38 -0.27
CA GLN A 110 25.63 -20.00 0.98
C GLN A 110 24.52 -20.78 1.69
N THR A 111 24.12 -21.92 1.14
CA THR A 111 23.50 -22.98 1.95
C THR A 111 23.86 -24.34 1.35
N GLY A 112 25.16 -24.55 1.22
CA GLY A 112 25.75 -25.83 0.81
C GLY A 112 26.96 -26.10 1.67
N GLN A 113 26.71 -26.54 2.92
CA GLN A 113 27.52 -27.50 3.70
C GLN A 113 27.12 -27.45 5.18
N SER A 114 26.25 -28.38 5.60
CA SER A 114 26.49 -29.22 6.79
C SER A 114 25.42 -30.31 6.88
N GLU A 115 25.64 -31.42 6.17
CA GLU A 115 25.12 -32.71 6.63
C GLU A 115 26.21 -33.45 7.40
N ARG A 116 26.02 -33.64 8.71
CA ARG A 116 26.29 -34.91 9.40
C ARG A 116 25.75 -34.85 10.83
N GLY A 117 24.79 -35.73 11.11
CA GLY A 117 23.90 -35.62 12.26
C GLY A 117 24.35 -36.27 13.57
N ARG A 118 23.44 -36.20 14.54
CA ARG A 118 23.13 -37.22 15.56
C ARG A 118 21.88 -36.77 16.31
N GLY A 119 20.91 -37.65 16.47
CA GLY A 119 19.65 -37.37 17.16
C GLY A 119 19.80 -37.30 18.69
N ALA A 120 18.90 -36.54 19.33
CA ALA A 120 17.92 -36.99 20.33
C ALA A 120 17.40 -35.80 21.18
N SER A 121 16.07 -35.65 21.19
CA SER A 121 15.19 -35.08 22.23
C SER A 121 15.44 -33.66 22.76
N SER A 122 14.52 -32.74 22.47
CA SER A 122 13.79 -31.88 23.43
C SER A 122 12.66 -31.15 22.70
N ALA A 123 11.43 -31.30 23.19
CA ALA A 123 10.26 -30.60 22.66
C ALA A 123 10.21 -29.17 23.21
N GLU A 124 10.34 -28.17 22.33
CA GLU A 124 9.91 -26.80 22.61
C GLU A 124 9.01 -26.33 21.47
N THR A 125 7.75 -26.08 21.81
CA THR A 125 6.73 -25.54 20.92
C THR A 125 7.07 -24.09 20.63
N THR A 126 7.63 -23.80 19.46
CA THR A 126 7.73 -22.45 18.92
C THR A 126 6.33 -21.96 18.58
N THR A 127 5.65 -21.32 19.52
CA THR A 127 4.51 -20.47 19.20
C THR A 127 5.03 -19.31 18.36
N ALA A 128 4.85 -19.41 17.05
CA ALA A 128 5.06 -18.31 16.13
C ALA A 128 4.13 -17.16 16.53
N LEU A 129 4.67 -16.19 17.26
CA LEU A 129 3.95 -14.95 17.54
C LEU A 129 3.73 -14.24 16.20
N PRO A 130 2.50 -13.90 15.83
CA PRO A 130 2.22 -13.15 14.61
C PRO A 130 3.01 -11.85 14.66
N HIS A 131 3.87 -11.64 13.67
CA HIS A 131 4.63 -10.40 13.54
C HIS A 131 3.65 -9.27 13.22
N GLY A 132 3.54 -8.31 14.14
CA GLY A 132 2.53 -7.24 14.12
C GLY A 132 2.22 -6.66 15.52
N THR A 133 2.69 -7.30 16.59
CA THR A 133 2.48 -6.83 17.97
C THR A 133 3.44 -5.73 18.42
N VAL A 134 4.54 -5.48 17.70
CA VAL A 134 5.63 -4.59 18.17
C VAL A 134 5.22 -3.11 18.17
N GLY A 135 4.19 -2.71 17.41
CA GLY A 135 3.67 -1.34 17.42
C GLY A 135 2.52 -1.07 18.40
N ALA A 136 1.78 -2.10 18.82
CA ALA A 136 0.54 -1.93 19.59
C ALA A 136 0.78 -1.77 21.11
N THR A 137 1.92 -2.21 21.64
CA THR A 137 2.22 -2.17 23.08
C THR A 137 2.93 -0.90 23.56
N ALA A 138 3.41 -0.03 22.65
CA ALA A 138 4.16 1.17 23.01
C ALA A 138 3.29 2.42 23.26
N GLY A 139 1.97 2.36 23.03
CA GLY A 139 1.07 3.51 23.10
C GLY A 139 0.43 3.79 24.46
N HIS A 140 0.83 3.13 25.55
CA HIS A 140 0.19 3.27 26.87
C HIS A 140 1.16 3.75 27.96
N ARG A 141 1.92 4.80 27.69
CA ARG A 141 2.41 5.66 28.77
C ARG A 141 2.05 7.11 28.49
N ALA A 142 0.91 7.46 29.07
CA ALA A 142 0.42 8.82 29.20
C ALA A 142 1.46 9.73 29.83
N ILE A 143 1.48 10.93 29.29
CA ILE A 143 2.04 12.15 29.84
C ILE A 143 1.21 12.48 31.10
N ALA A 144 1.88 12.55 32.24
CA ALA A 144 1.44 13.26 33.43
C ALA A 144 2.70 13.89 34.05
#